data_AF-A0A8T4M5B1-F1
#
_entry.id   AF-A0A8T4M5B1-F1
#
_cell.length_a   1.000
_cell.length_b   1.000
_cell.length_c   1.000
_cell.angle_alpha   90.00
_cell.angle_beta   90.00
_cell.angle_gamma   90.00
#
_symmetry.space_group_name_H-M   'P 1'
#
loop_
_entity.id
_entity.type
_entity.pdbx_description
1 polymer ?
#
loop_
_entity_poly.entity_id
_entity_poly.type
_entity_poly.pdbx_seq_one_letter_code
_entity_poly.pdbx_strand_id
1 'polypeptide(L)'
;MKKRGLSDVVTTVLLILLVLAAVIIVWAFVRVFILDNSAKIDTGVFNVGFSIPSKNVVITEDNNITFKLTRSAGEAELEAVNVIIEDNEGNRVVKRIDGSINELGSKTINIKLYEHNLTSIKRIAVAPIVLNKDGNEIIGNEAVSYKIKGDEEGSILASPAPSCTGSETQSCSGSNECKNYQQTCSAGTWGTCTELGNKIDGTSCSTGVCVVGSCQIVMFNSQAEFSFGTQGENNWYYYRRSLSTGVYSLLQWTGPAWGGSADGILGQTYSHPAPNYDAVRAWNVSIPGNIVINVSIRDGDNGVGDGINYSIYKNSEQLYFNSFSNGFSANITNTTSVNVGDVIYFWTDKKVETDYDTTLENIGIIYF
;
A
#
# COMPACT_ATOMS: atom_id res chain seq x y z
N MET A 1 -61.74 -88.30 1.61
CA MET A 1 -60.77 -87.19 1.62
C MET A 1 -61.47 -85.86 1.31
N LYS A 2 -61.81 -85.07 2.33
CA LYS A 2 -62.24 -83.65 2.22
C LYS A 2 -61.60 -82.89 3.38
N LYS A 3 -60.34 -82.45 3.23
CA LYS A 3 -59.65 -81.50 4.12
C LYS A 3 -59.31 -80.20 3.37
N ARG A 4 -60.19 -79.74 2.47
CA ARG A 4 -59.96 -78.53 1.65
C ARG A 4 -60.42 -77.22 2.31
N GLY A 5 -61.28 -77.28 3.33
CA GLY A 5 -61.77 -76.07 4.01
C GLY A 5 -60.82 -75.47 5.06
N LEU A 6 -59.94 -76.28 5.68
CA LEU A 6 -59.01 -75.78 6.70
C LEU A 6 -57.82 -75.03 6.07
N SER A 7 -57.43 -75.40 4.84
CA SER A 7 -56.34 -74.74 4.11
C SER A 7 -56.74 -73.34 3.66
N ASP A 8 -57.95 -73.13 3.13
CA ASP A 8 -58.39 -71.81 2.67
C ASP A 8 -58.50 -70.80 3.82
N VAL A 9 -58.99 -71.23 4.98
CA VAL A 9 -59.08 -70.37 6.17
C VAL A 9 -57.67 -70.00 6.66
N VAL A 10 -56.76 -70.98 6.73
CA VAL A 10 -55.36 -70.72 7.13
C VAL A 10 -54.67 -69.78 6.15
N THR A 11 -54.83 -69.99 4.83
CA THR A 11 -54.27 -69.10 3.81
C THR A 11 -54.85 -67.69 3.92
N THR A 12 -56.15 -67.55 4.14
CA THR A 12 -56.80 -66.24 4.31
C THR A 12 -56.28 -65.51 5.55
N VAL A 13 -56.16 -66.20 6.70
CA VAL A 13 -55.63 -65.62 7.94
C VAL A 13 -54.17 -65.23 7.80
N LEU A 14 -53.36 -66.05 7.12
CA LEU A 14 -51.94 -65.79 6.91
C LEU A 14 -51.72 -64.62 5.94
N LEU A 15 -52.59 -64.48 4.93
CA LEU A 15 -52.59 -63.35 4.01
C LEU A 15 -52.98 -62.05 4.73
N ILE A 16 -54.00 -62.08 5.60
CA ILE A 16 -54.36 -60.92 6.44
C ILE A 16 -53.20 -60.53 7.37
N LEU A 17 -52.56 -61.50 8.03
CA LEU A 17 -51.39 -61.25 8.90
C LEU A 17 -50.22 -60.63 8.13
N LEU A 18 -49.95 -61.10 6.93
CA LEU A 18 -48.87 -60.58 6.10
C LEU A 18 -49.15 -59.16 5.63
N VAL A 19 -50.39 -58.84 5.27
CA VAL A 19 -50.81 -57.48 4.92
C VAL A 19 -50.67 -56.55 6.13
N LEU A 20 -51.09 -56.98 7.32
CA LEU A 20 -50.93 -56.18 8.54
C LEU A 20 -49.45 -55.91 8.86
N ALA A 21 -48.59 -56.92 8.72
CA ALA A 21 -47.15 -56.76 8.88
C ALA A 21 -46.56 -55.76 7.88
N ALA A 22 -46.97 -55.84 6.61
CA ALA A 22 -46.54 -54.91 5.57
C ALA A 22 -46.96 -53.47 5.88
N VAL A 23 -48.19 -53.24 6.35
CA VAL A 23 -48.66 -51.90 6.74
C VAL A 23 -47.86 -51.34 7.91
N ILE A 24 -47.53 -52.16 8.92
CA ILE A 24 -46.72 -51.73 10.07
C ILE A 24 -45.31 -51.29 9.63
N ILE A 25 -44.68 -52.06 8.74
CA ILE A 25 -43.34 -51.75 8.21
C ILE A 25 -43.39 -50.44 7.41
N VAL A 26 -44.36 -50.29 6.51
CA VAL A 26 -44.52 -49.05 5.72
C VAL A 26 -44.77 -47.85 6.62
N TRP A 27 -45.63 -48.00 7.65
CA TRP A 27 -45.90 -46.93 8.61
C TRP A 27 -44.66 -46.53 9.40
N ALA A 28 -43.79 -47.48 9.77
CA ALA A 28 -42.54 -47.18 10.46
C ALA A 28 -41.62 -46.27 9.64
N PHE A 29 -41.47 -46.54 8.33
CA PHE A 29 -40.68 -45.70 7.43
C PHE A 29 -41.33 -44.33 7.17
N VAL A 30 -42.65 -44.32 6.90
CA VAL A 30 -43.40 -43.10 6.64
C VAL A 30 -43.39 -42.18 7.87
N ARG A 31 -43.52 -42.75 9.08
CA ARG A 31 -43.53 -41.99 10.33
C ARG A 31 -42.23 -41.24 10.55
N VAL A 32 -41.08 -41.89 10.35
CA VAL A 32 -39.76 -41.24 10.51
C VAL A 32 -39.63 -40.08 9.51
N PHE A 33 -39.96 -40.32 8.23
CA PHE A 33 -39.91 -39.28 7.21
C PHE A 33 -40.87 -38.10 7.48
N ILE A 34 -42.09 -38.34 7.98
CA ILE A 34 -43.04 -37.28 8.30
C ILE A 34 -42.57 -36.49 9.53
N LEU A 35 -42.11 -37.16 10.59
CA LEU A 35 -41.65 -36.49 11.80
C LEU A 35 -40.41 -35.63 11.52
N ASP A 36 -39.42 -36.15 10.79
CA ASP A 36 -38.18 -35.44 10.48
C ASP A 36 -38.39 -34.20 9.59
N ASN A 37 -39.39 -34.24 8.70
CA ASN A 37 -39.72 -33.10 7.86
C ASN A 37 -40.71 -32.12 8.52
N SER A 38 -41.54 -32.60 9.46
CA SER A 38 -42.44 -31.73 10.23
C SER A 38 -41.68 -30.81 11.20
N ALA A 39 -40.53 -31.25 11.72
CA ALA A 39 -39.67 -30.46 12.61
C ALA A 39 -39.02 -29.24 11.94
N LYS A 40 -39.04 -29.16 10.60
CA LYS A 40 -38.53 -28.04 9.80
C LYS A 40 -39.57 -26.93 9.57
N ILE A 41 -40.81 -27.15 9.96
CA ILE A 41 -41.91 -26.20 9.81
C ILE A 41 -42.21 -25.61 11.20
N ASP A 42 -41.26 -24.85 11.75
CA ASP A 42 -41.54 -24.02 12.91
C ASP A 42 -42.15 -22.69 12.45
N THR A 43 -43.35 -22.40 12.95
CA THR A 43 -44.04 -21.14 12.64
C THR A 43 -43.44 -19.94 13.36
N GLY A 44 -42.57 -20.14 14.36
CA GLY A 44 -41.93 -19.08 15.12
C GLY A 44 -41.19 -18.06 14.25
N VAL A 45 -40.62 -18.51 13.12
CA VAL A 45 -39.98 -17.65 12.12
C VAL A 45 -40.92 -16.58 11.55
N PHE A 46 -42.20 -16.92 11.32
CA PHE A 46 -43.19 -15.99 10.76
C PHE A 46 -43.68 -14.96 11.79
N ASN A 47 -43.45 -15.21 13.08
CA ASN A 47 -43.81 -14.32 14.18
C ASN A 47 -42.71 -13.31 14.54
N VAL A 48 -41.53 -13.38 13.91
CA VAL A 48 -40.46 -12.42 14.15
C VAL A 48 -40.52 -11.28 13.13
N GLY A 49 -41.09 -10.16 13.55
CA GLY A 49 -41.08 -8.91 12.80
C GLY A 49 -39.91 -8.01 13.18
N PHE A 50 -39.35 -7.28 12.21
CA PHE A 50 -38.35 -6.25 12.46
C PHE A 50 -38.75 -4.92 11.83
N SER A 51 -38.19 -3.84 12.37
CA SER A 51 -38.26 -2.50 11.79
C SER A 51 -36.86 -1.89 11.76
N ILE A 52 -36.59 -1.17 10.68
CA ILE A 52 -35.38 -0.35 10.53
C ILE A 52 -35.87 1.10 10.45
N PRO A 53 -35.80 1.87 11.56
CA PRO A 53 -36.19 3.28 11.54
C PRO A 53 -35.26 4.07 10.62
N SER A 54 -35.82 4.79 9.65
CA SER A 54 -35.04 5.53 8.65
C SER A 54 -34.08 6.55 9.25
N LYS A 55 -34.47 7.20 10.36
CA LYS A 55 -33.64 8.17 11.11
C LYS A 55 -32.41 7.54 11.77
N ASN A 56 -32.29 6.22 11.79
CA ASN A 56 -31.22 5.52 12.48
C ASN A 56 -30.34 4.72 11.51
N VAL A 57 -30.44 4.97 10.21
CA VAL A 57 -29.52 4.45 9.21
C VAL A 57 -28.47 5.53 8.96
N VAL A 58 -27.20 5.16 9.06
CA VAL A 58 -26.04 6.02 8.84
C VAL A 58 -25.11 5.29 7.88
N ILE A 59 -24.67 5.98 6.83
CA ILE A 59 -23.70 5.48 5.86
C ILE A 59 -22.49 6.42 5.93
N THR A 60 -21.30 5.89 6.17
CA THR A 60 -20.09 6.72 6.29
C THR A 60 -19.32 6.83 4.97
N GLU A 61 -18.35 7.75 4.89
CA GLU A 61 -17.46 7.95 3.71
C GLU A 61 -16.75 6.66 3.27
N ASP A 62 -16.41 5.77 4.21
CA ASP A 62 -15.77 4.46 3.94
C ASP A 62 -16.76 3.34 3.54
N ASN A 63 -18.00 3.68 3.15
CA ASN A 63 -19.11 2.73 2.90
C ASN A 63 -19.49 1.85 4.10
N ASN A 64 -19.13 2.19 5.34
CA ASN A 64 -19.63 1.45 6.50
C ASN A 64 -21.10 1.79 6.73
N ILE A 65 -21.90 0.77 7.01
CA ILE A 65 -23.32 0.94 7.34
C ILE A 65 -23.51 0.72 8.83
N THR A 66 -24.10 1.71 9.48
CA THR A 66 -24.61 1.59 10.84
C THR A 66 -26.12 1.75 10.81
N PHE A 67 -26.86 0.78 11.34
CA PHE A 67 -28.30 0.94 11.51
C PHE A 67 -28.83 0.33 12.80
N LYS A 68 -29.94 0.90 13.30
CA LYS A 68 -30.67 0.33 14.43
C LYS A 68 -31.73 -0.64 13.93
N LEU A 69 -31.62 -1.90 14.36
CA LEU A 69 -32.63 -2.92 14.12
C LEU A 69 -33.50 -3.05 15.37
N THR A 70 -34.82 -2.87 15.23
CA THR A 70 -35.79 -3.03 16.32
C THR A 70 -36.64 -4.27 16.07
N ARG A 71 -36.75 -5.13 17.08
CA ARG A 71 -37.61 -6.32 17.03
C ARG A 71 -39.03 -5.96 17.47
N SER A 72 -40.03 -6.41 16.72
CA SER A 72 -41.45 -6.28 17.09
C SER A 72 -41.82 -7.28 18.18
N ALA A 73 -42.97 -7.10 18.83
CA ALA A 73 -43.52 -8.13 19.72
C ALA A 73 -43.81 -9.41 18.91
N GLY A 74 -43.50 -10.58 19.47
CA GLY A 74 -43.68 -11.84 18.75
C GLY A 74 -43.05 -13.04 19.43
N GLU A 75 -43.84 -14.11 19.52
CA GLU A 75 -43.51 -15.36 20.20
C GLU A 75 -42.54 -16.21 19.38
N ALA A 76 -41.24 -16.03 19.61
CA ALA A 76 -40.16 -16.89 19.12
C ALA A 76 -38.83 -16.62 19.85
N GLU A 77 -37.98 -17.62 20.00
CA GLU A 77 -36.62 -17.43 20.52
C GLU A 77 -35.66 -17.08 19.38
N LEU A 78 -35.15 -15.84 19.38
CA LEU A 78 -34.25 -15.33 18.34
C LEU A 78 -32.79 -15.59 18.73
N GLU A 79 -32.09 -16.37 17.92
CA GLU A 79 -30.67 -16.69 18.12
C GLU A 79 -29.76 -15.65 17.44
N ALA A 80 -30.06 -15.36 16.18
CA ALA A 80 -29.25 -14.50 15.34
C ALA A 80 -30.09 -13.85 14.23
N VAL A 81 -29.47 -12.95 13.47
CA VAL A 81 -30.06 -12.38 12.25
C VAL A 81 -29.07 -12.41 11.10
N ASN A 82 -29.56 -12.69 9.90
CA ASN A 82 -28.82 -12.49 8.66
C ASN A 82 -29.16 -11.11 8.11
N VAL A 83 -28.14 -10.26 7.99
CA VAL A 83 -28.24 -8.96 7.32
C VAL A 83 -27.76 -9.11 5.90
N ILE A 84 -28.62 -8.72 4.96
CA ILE A 84 -28.41 -8.84 3.53
C ILE A 84 -28.28 -7.43 2.98
N ILE A 85 -27.17 -7.13 2.32
CA ILE A 85 -26.91 -5.85 1.68
C ILE A 85 -26.82 -6.08 0.18
N GLU A 86 -27.58 -5.31 -0.58
CA GLU A 86 -27.61 -5.33 -2.05
C GLU A 86 -27.18 -3.97 -2.60
N ASP A 87 -26.30 -3.98 -3.59
CA ASP A 87 -25.87 -2.78 -4.31
C ASP A 87 -26.71 -2.52 -5.58
N ASN A 88 -26.39 -1.44 -6.30
CA ASN A 88 -27.08 -1.10 -7.55
C ASN A 88 -26.74 -2.05 -8.71
N GLU A 89 -25.60 -2.74 -8.66
CA GLU A 89 -25.16 -3.72 -9.66
C GLU A 89 -25.81 -5.10 -9.44
N GLY A 90 -26.43 -5.31 -8.28
CA GLY A 90 -27.08 -6.56 -7.89
C GLY A 90 -26.19 -7.51 -7.08
N ASN A 91 -24.97 -7.11 -6.72
CA ASN A 91 -24.12 -7.88 -5.82
C ASN A 91 -24.73 -7.90 -4.41
N ARG A 92 -24.59 -9.04 -3.73
CA ARG A 92 -25.19 -9.27 -2.42
C ARG A 92 -24.17 -9.77 -1.41
N VAL A 93 -24.18 -9.18 -0.23
CA VAL A 93 -23.41 -9.65 0.93
C VAL A 93 -24.37 -10.06 2.01
N VAL A 94 -24.15 -11.24 2.59
CA VAL A 94 -24.92 -11.76 3.73
C VAL A 94 -23.99 -11.84 4.93
N LYS A 95 -24.32 -11.12 6.00
CA LYS A 95 -23.59 -11.15 7.27
C LYS A 95 -24.48 -11.67 8.37
N ARG A 96 -24.06 -12.77 9.00
CA ARG A 96 -24.66 -13.26 10.23
C ARG A 96 -24.25 -12.38 11.41
N ILE A 97 -25.23 -11.98 12.21
CA ILE A 97 -25.04 -11.21 13.45
C ILE A 97 -25.62 -12.04 14.59
N ASP A 98 -24.73 -12.60 15.40
CA ASP A 98 -25.11 -13.41 16.57
C ASP A 98 -25.61 -12.56 17.73
N GLY A 99 -26.47 -13.17 18.55
CA GLY A 99 -26.96 -12.64 19.80
C GLY A 99 -28.42 -12.20 19.72
N SER A 100 -29.16 -12.58 20.75
CA SER A 100 -30.60 -12.35 20.86
C SER A 100 -30.95 -10.87 20.95
N ILE A 101 -32.06 -10.51 20.29
CA ILE A 101 -32.74 -9.21 20.45
C ILE A 101 -34.06 -9.52 21.15
N ASN A 102 -34.21 -9.02 22.38
CA ASN A 102 -35.45 -9.18 23.14
C ASN A 102 -36.62 -8.53 22.39
N GLU A 103 -37.84 -8.99 22.66
CA GLU A 103 -39.05 -8.37 22.12
C GLU A 103 -39.11 -6.88 22.47
N LEU A 104 -39.49 -6.04 21.50
CA LEU A 104 -39.46 -4.57 21.57
C LEU A 104 -38.06 -3.98 21.85
N GLY A 105 -37.03 -4.83 21.88
CA GLY A 105 -35.64 -4.47 22.01
C GLY A 105 -35.06 -3.96 20.69
N SER A 106 -33.91 -3.32 20.78
CA SER A 106 -33.17 -2.84 19.62
C SER A 106 -31.69 -3.14 19.73
N LYS A 107 -31.06 -3.38 18.59
CA LYS A 107 -29.61 -3.60 18.49
C LYS A 107 -29.05 -2.74 17.37
N THR A 108 -27.95 -2.05 17.64
CA THR A 108 -27.20 -1.32 16.62
C THR A 108 -26.31 -2.31 15.90
N ILE A 109 -26.44 -2.37 14.58
CA ILE A 109 -25.65 -3.23 13.70
C ILE A 109 -24.68 -2.34 12.93
N ASN A 110 -23.40 -2.72 12.98
CA ASN A 110 -22.32 -2.06 12.27
C ASN A 110 -21.70 -3.04 11.28
N ILE A 111 -21.76 -2.73 9.99
CA ILE A 111 -21.20 -3.55 8.92
C ILE A 111 -20.14 -2.76 8.19
N LYS A 112 -18.93 -3.33 8.18
CA LYS A 112 -17.78 -2.79 7.46
C LYS A 112 -17.75 -3.37 6.05
N LEU A 113 -17.88 -2.54 5.02
CA LEU A 113 -18.06 -3.00 3.63
C LEU A 113 -16.82 -2.93 2.75
N TYR A 114 -15.72 -2.33 3.23
CA TYR A 114 -14.45 -2.27 2.50
C TYR A 114 -13.85 -3.66 2.19
N GLU A 115 -14.34 -4.73 2.85
CA GLU A 115 -13.90 -6.11 2.65
C GLU A 115 -14.67 -6.83 1.51
N HIS A 116 -15.68 -6.20 0.92
CA HIS A 116 -16.67 -6.89 0.08
C HIS A 116 -16.99 -6.25 -1.28
N ASN A 117 -16.19 -5.29 -1.75
CA ASN A 117 -16.29 -4.67 -3.09
C ASN A 117 -17.70 -4.20 -3.51
N LEU A 118 -18.57 -3.84 -2.55
CA LEU A 118 -19.89 -3.27 -2.86
C LEU A 118 -19.75 -1.77 -3.14
N THR A 119 -20.35 -1.30 -4.24
CA THR A 119 -20.39 0.13 -4.58
C THR A 119 -21.83 0.62 -4.68
N SER A 120 -22.17 1.75 -4.04
CA SER A 120 -23.52 2.34 -4.06
C SER A 120 -24.64 1.40 -3.56
N ILE A 121 -24.77 1.30 -2.24
CA ILE A 121 -25.77 0.44 -1.59
C ILE A 121 -27.20 0.85 -1.96
N LYS A 122 -28.01 -0.13 -2.35
CA LYS A 122 -29.39 0.05 -2.79
C LYS A 122 -30.39 -0.33 -1.70
N ARG A 123 -30.10 -1.41 -0.96
CA ARG A 123 -31.08 -2.04 -0.06
C ARG A 123 -30.40 -2.80 1.07
N ILE A 124 -30.99 -2.68 2.27
CA ILE A 124 -30.68 -3.50 3.45
C ILE A 124 -31.90 -4.39 3.71
N ALA A 125 -31.70 -5.67 3.94
CA ALA A 125 -32.74 -6.59 4.38
C ALA A 125 -32.27 -7.42 5.55
N VAL A 126 -33.21 -7.89 6.37
CA VAL A 126 -32.90 -8.71 7.55
C VAL A 126 -33.81 -9.93 7.59
N ALA A 127 -33.20 -11.09 7.79
CA ALA A 127 -33.88 -12.37 7.98
C ALA A 127 -33.56 -12.94 9.39
N PRO A 128 -34.56 -13.40 10.16
CA PRO A 128 -34.35 -13.98 11.48
C PRO A 128 -33.72 -15.38 11.41
N ILE A 129 -33.00 -15.75 12.46
CA ILE A 129 -32.57 -17.12 12.74
C ILE A 129 -33.11 -17.48 14.12
N VAL A 130 -34.02 -18.44 14.20
CA VAL A 130 -34.68 -18.87 15.45
C VAL A 130 -34.30 -20.29 15.79
N LEU A 131 -34.38 -20.64 17.07
CA LEU A 131 -34.25 -22.03 17.51
C LEU A 131 -35.61 -22.71 17.48
N ASN A 132 -35.66 -23.91 16.93
CA ASN A 132 -36.83 -24.77 17.03
C ASN A 132 -36.88 -25.45 18.41
N LYS A 133 -37.96 -26.18 18.70
CA LYS A 133 -38.14 -26.92 19.97
C LYS A 133 -37.04 -27.96 20.26
N ASP A 134 -36.31 -28.39 19.24
CA ASP A 134 -35.21 -29.34 19.33
C ASP A 134 -33.84 -28.65 19.46
N GLY A 135 -33.80 -27.31 19.51
CA GLY A 135 -32.57 -26.52 19.60
C GLY A 135 -31.82 -26.33 18.27
N ASN A 136 -32.44 -26.65 17.13
CA ASN A 136 -31.84 -26.45 15.80
C ASN A 136 -32.18 -25.06 15.24
N GLU A 137 -31.23 -24.45 14.54
CA GLU A 137 -31.42 -23.17 13.87
C GLU A 137 -32.31 -23.29 12.62
N ILE A 138 -33.30 -22.41 12.52
CA ILE A 138 -34.15 -22.24 11.35
C ILE A 138 -34.00 -20.81 10.83
N ILE A 139 -33.63 -20.69 9.56
CA ILE A 139 -33.48 -19.40 8.87
C ILE A 139 -34.82 -18.99 8.27
N GLY A 140 -35.24 -17.78 8.57
CA GLY A 140 -36.44 -17.18 8.01
C GLY A 140 -36.27 -16.48 6.68
N ASN A 141 -37.42 -16.10 6.12
CA ASN A 141 -37.46 -15.20 4.98
C ASN A 141 -37.06 -13.77 5.40
N GLU A 142 -36.83 -12.89 4.42
CA GLU A 142 -36.60 -11.47 4.67
C GLU A 142 -37.82 -10.86 5.40
N ALA A 143 -37.67 -10.56 6.70
CA ALA A 143 -38.73 -10.04 7.55
C ALA A 143 -38.86 -8.52 7.46
N VAL A 144 -37.79 -7.83 7.05
CA VAL A 144 -37.80 -6.38 6.76
C VAL A 144 -36.86 -6.08 5.60
N SER A 145 -37.24 -5.09 4.79
CA SER A 145 -36.34 -4.48 3.81
C SER A 145 -36.44 -2.96 3.90
N TYR A 146 -35.28 -2.32 3.83
CA TYR A 146 -35.10 -0.88 3.81
C TYR A 146 -34.40 -0.50 2.50
N LYS A 147 -35.04 0.33 1.69
CA LYS A 147 -34.45 0.91 0.49
C LYS A 147 -33.76 2.21 0.87
N ILE A 148 -32.49 2.36 0.45
CA ILE A 148 -31.75 3.61 0.68
C ILE A 148 -32.39 4.72 -0.16
N LYS A 149 -32.67 5.86 0.47
CA LYS A 149 -33.36 7.02 -0.11
C LYS A 149 -32.42 8.19 -0.38
N GLY A 150 -31.30 8.25 0.33
CA GLY A 150 -30.31 9.29 0.16
C GLY A 150 -30.45 10.53 1.05
N ASP A 151 -31.40 10.49 1.98
CA ASP A 151 -31.68 11.52 2.97
C ASP A 151 -31.40 11.04 4.41
N GLU A 152 -30.78 9.87 4.57
CA GLU A 152 -30.43 9.32 5.88
C GLU A 152 -29.38 10.17 6.61
N GLU A 153 -29.32 10.07 7.94
CA GLU A 153 -28.40 10.87 8.75
C GLU A 153 -26.95 10.41 8.48
N GLY A 154 -26.13 11.26 7.85
CA GLY A 154 -24.83 10.87 7.31
C GLY A 154 -24.86 10.37 5.85
N SER A 155 -26.03 10.28 5.23
CA SER A 155 -26.21 9.96 3.80
C SER A 155 -25.69 11.09 2.91
N ILE A 156 -24.55 10.84 2.27
CA ILE A 156 -24.12 11.61 1.09
C ILE A 156 -24.80 11.01 -0.15
N LEU A 157 -26.09 11.31 -0.34
CA LEU A 157 -26.75 11.31 -1.64
C LEU A 157 -27.36 12.69 -1.95
N ALA A 158 -26.82 13.74 -1.34
CA ALA A 158 -26.86 15.05 -1.95
C ALA A 158 -26.01 14.98 -3.24
N SER A 159 -26.58 15.39 -4.38
CA SER A 159 -25.77 15.92 -5.47
C SER A 159 -24.74 16.83 -4.82
N PRO A 160 -23.43 16.59 -5.00
CA PRO A 160 -22.43 17.33 -4.25
C PRO A 160 -22.69 18.81 -4.49
N ALA A 161 -22.66 19.60 -3.42
CA ALA A 161 -22.36 21.02 -3.57
C ALA A 161 -21.18 21.10 -4.55
N PRO A 162 -21.23 21.95 -5.58
CA PRO A 162 -20.23 21.91 -6.63
C PRO A 162 -18.85 21.95 -5.99
N SER A 163 -18.07 20.90 -6.23
CA SER A 163 -16.73 20.70 -5.64
C SER A 163 -15.73 21.77 -6.09
N CYS A 164 -16.16 22.64 -7.00
CA CYS A 164 -15.42 23.70 -7.65
C CYS A 164 -16.41 24.65 -8.34
N THR A 165 -16.01 25.91 -8.51
CA THR A 165 -16.85 26.95 -9.11
C THR A 165 -16.31 27.35 -10.48
N GLY A 166 -16.98 26.93 -11.56
CA GLY A 166 -16.59 27.33 -12.92
C GLY A 166 -15.33 26.63 -13.45
N SER A 167 -14.66 27.20 -14.45
CA SER A 167 -13.55 26.62 -15.24
C SER A 167 -12.21 26.49 -14.51
N GLU A 168 -12.23 26.32 -13.19
CA GLU A 168 -11.03 26.21 -12.36
C GLU A 168 -10.24 24.95 -12.69
N THR A 169 -8.95 24.97 -12.40
CA THR A 169 -8.06 23.83 -12.59
C THR A 169 -7.30 23.52 -11.31
N GLN A 170 -7.12 22.24 -10.99
CA GLN A 170 -6.30 21.84 -9.85
C GLN A 170 -5.43 20.63 -10.14
N SER A 171 -4.33 20.51 -9.40
CA SER A 171 -3.48 19.31 -9.41
C SER A 171 -4.26 18.11 -8.90
N CYS A 172 -3.98 16.94 -9.46
CA CYS A 172 -4.60 15.70 -9.02
C CYS A 172 -3.63 14.53 -9.14
N SER A 173 -3.99 13.39 -8.54
CA SER A 173 -3.16 12.19 -8.54
C SER A 173 -3.51 11.32 -9.74
N GLY A 174 -2.56 11.12 -10.65
CA GLY A 174 -2.69 10.16 -11.74
C GLY A 174 -2.00 8.83 -11.44
N SER A 175 -2.02 7.93 -12.40
CA SER A 175 -1.47 6.57 -12.27
C SER A 175 0.06 6.52 -12.22
N ASN A 176 0.75 7.54 -12.74
CA ASN A 176 2.21 7.61 -12.75
C ASN A 176 2.70 8.72 -11.81
N GLU A 177 3.34 8.34 -10.71
CA GLU A 177 3.92 9.23 -9.69
C GLU A 177 4.92 10.26 -10.26
N CYS A 178 5.55 9.95 -11.40
CA CYS A 178 6.52 10.79 -12.09
C CYS A 178 5.92 11.69 -13.17
N LYS A 179 4.60 11.84 -13.21
CA LYS A 179 3.94 12.77 -14.12
C LYS A 179 3.08 13.76 -13.37
N ASN A 180 2.94 14.94 -13.96
CA ASN A 180 2.04 15.97 -13.47
C ASN A 180 0.66 15.76 -14.08
N TYR A 181 -0.37 15.79 -13.24
CA TYR A 181 -1.76 15.68 -13.66
C TYR A 181 -2.56 16.86 -13.18
N GLN A 182 -3.49 17.30 -14.02
CA GLN A 182 -4.42 18.38 -13.70
C GLN A 182 -5.82 17.98 -14.13
N GLN A 183 -6.79 18.37 -13.32
CA GLN A 183 -8.20 18.23 -13.63
C GLN A 183 -8.82 19.62 -13.77
N THR A 184 -9.74 19.75 -14.72
CA THR A 184 -10.50 20.98 -14.96
C THR A 184 -11.92 20.78 -14.47
N CYS A 185 -12.45 21.77 -13.76
CA CYS A 185 -13.82 21.78 -13.32
C CYS A 185 -14.75 22.14 -14.48
N SER A 186 -15.81 21.36 -14.65
CA SER A 186 -16.88 21.66 -15.59
C SER A 186 -18.22 21.32 -14.94
N ALA A 187 -19.16 22.26 -15.02
CA ALA A 187 -20.51 22.13 -14.47
C ALA A 187 -20.56 21.73 -12.98
N GLY A 188 -19.59 22.18 -12.17
CA GLY A 188 -19.55 21.93 -10.72
C GLY A 188 -18.86 20.63 -10.29
N THR A 189 -18.27 19.90 -11.24
CA THR A 189 -17.58 18.62 -10.99
C THR A 189 -16.18 18.67 -11.59
N TRP A 190 -15.20 18.17 -10.83
CA TRP A 190 -13.85 17.94 -11.36
C TRP A 190 -13.88 16.86 -12.44
N GLY A 191 -13.35 17.18 -13.62
CA GLY A 191 -13.19 16.22 -14.72
C GLY A 191 -12.09 15.20 -14.44
N THR A 192 -11.82 14.34 -15.43
CA THR A 192 -10.73 13.36 -15.33
C THR A 192 -9.37 14.04 -15.29
N CYS A 193 -8.47 13.51 -14.46
CA CYS A 193 -7.06 13.90 -14.44
C CYS A 193 -6.44 13.71 -15.83
N THR A 194 -5.93 14.80 -16.38
CA THR A 194 -5.22 14.83 -17.65
C THR A 194 -3.73 14.99 -17.38
N GLU A 195 -2.92 14.20 -18.06
CA GLU A 195 -1.46 14.29 -18.01
C GLU A 195 -0.99 15.61 -18.64
N LEU A 196 -0.29 16.44 -17.88
CA LEU A 196 0.30 17.70 -18.34
C LEU A 196 1.73 17.51 -18.85
N GLY A 197 2.46 16.55 -18.29
CA GLY A 197 3.84 16.30 -18.66
C GLY A 197 4.64 15.59 -17.59
N ASN A 198 5.92 15.46 -17.87
CA ASN A 198 6.87 14.72 -17.04
C ASN A 198 7.34 15.55 -15.85
N LYS A 199 7.45 14.92 -14.68
CA LYS A 199 8.23 15.47 -13.57
C LYS A 199 9.71 15.32 -13.89
N ILE A 200 10.47 16.36 -13.59
CA ILE A 200 11.94 16.41 -13.62
C ILE A 200 12.50 16.88 -12.26
N ASP A 201 11.68 16.77 -11.22
CA ASP A 201 11.91 17.35 -9.90
C ASP A 201 12.66 16.39 -8.95
N GLY A 202 13.15 15.25 -9.47
CA GLY A 202 13.81 14.20 -8.70
C GLY A 202 13.04 13.80 -7.44
N THR A 203 11.71 13.93 -7.48
CA THR A 203 10.81 13.41 -6.47
C THR A 203 11.05 11.92 -6.32
N SER A 204 11.15 11.47 -5.08
CA SER A 204 11.23 10.05 -4.74
C SER A 204 10.00 9.32 -5.29
N CYS A 205 10.23 8.16 -5.86
CA CYS A 205 9.23 7.31 -6.47
C CYS A 205 9.50 5.86 -6.08
N SER A 206 8.59 4.94 -6.41
CA SER A 206 8.59 3.54 -5.97
C SER A 206 9.93 2.80 -6.07
N THR A 207 10.76 3.12 -7.08
CA THR A 207 12.05 2.47 -7.34
C THR A 207 13.25 3.41 -7.38
N GLY A 208 13.10 4.70 -7.08
CA GLY A 208 14.20 5.67 -7.17
C GLY A 208 13.70 7.10 -7.24
N VAL A 209 14.06 7.83 -8.30
CA VAL A 209 13.59 9.20 -8.53
C VAL A 209 12.99 9.41 -9.92
N CYS A 210 12.12 10.41 -10.02
CA CYS A 210 11.46 10.76 -11.27
C CYS A 210 12.41 11.46 -12.24
N VAL A 211 12.70 10.79 -13.36
CA VAL A 211 13.48 11.32 -14.48
C VAL A 211 12.65 11.23 -15.74
N VAL A 212 12.25 12.39 -16.27
CA VAL A 212 11.52 12.52 -17.54
C VAL A 212 10.30 11.57 -17.60
N GLY A 213 9.47 11.58 -16.55
CA GLY A 213 8.21 10.83 -16.55
C GLY A 213 8.31 9.36 -16.18
N SER A 214 9.50 8.89 -15.81
CA SER A 214 9.75 7.51 -15.39
C SER A 214 10.50 7.47 -14.06
N CYS A 215 10.12 6.51 -13.24
CA CYS A 215 10.83 6.23 -12.00
C CYS A 215 12.09 5.44 -12.32
N GLN A 216 13.26 5.95 -11.95
CA GLN A 216 14.55 5.36 -12.30
C GLN A 216 15.47 5.32 -11.09
N ILE A 217 16.26 4.25 -10.96
CA ILE A 217 17.43 4.24 -10.08
C ILE A 217 18.50 5.08 -10.77
N VAL A 218 18.84 6.22 -10.19
CA VAL A 218 19.89 7.09 -10.70
C VAL A 218 21.12 6.93 -9.82
N MET A 219 22.22 6.48 -10.42
CA MET A 219 23.50 6.28 -9.75
C MET A 219 24.63 6.88 -10.59
N PHE A 220 25.57 7.53 -9.92
CA PHE A 220 26.80 8.05 -10.50
C PHE A 220 28.00 7.41 -9.82
N ASN A 221 29.09 7.22 -10.57
CA ASN A 221 30.30 6.59 -10.04
C ASN A 221 31.56 7.25 -10.58
N SER A 222 32.44 7.71 -9.69
CA SER A 222 33.61 8.50 -10.06
C SER A 222 34.65 7.76 -10.90
N GLN A 223 34.71 6.43 -10.82
CA GLN A 223 35.64 5.59 -11.57
C GLN A 223 35.07 5.20 -12.93
N ALA A 224 33.81 4.74 -12.95
CA ALA A 224 33.12 4.31 -14.17
C ALA A 224 32.87 5.48 -15.14
N GLU A 225 32.65 6.69 -14.59
CA GLU A 225 32.32 7.89 -15.36
C GLU A 225 33.50 8.87 -15.46
N PHE A 226 34.71 8.43 -15.10
CA PHE A 226 35.91 9.27 -15.14
C PHE A 226 36.16 9.82 -16.55
N SER A 227 36.40 11.12 -16.65
CA SER A 227 36.72 11.74 -17.93
C SER A 227 38.22 11.67 -18.25
N PHE A 228 38.52 11.24 -19.48
CA PHE A 228 39.87 11.20 -20.04
C PHE A 228 40.15 12.45 -20.89
N GLY A 229 40.13 13.62 -20.25
CA GLY A 229 40.56 14.89 -20.84
C GLY A 229 39.49 15.95 -21.08
N THR A 230 38.24 15.71 -20.67
CA THR A 230 37.14 16.68 -20.77
C THR A 230 36.60 17.10 -19.40
N GLN A 231 36.74 18.36 -19.02
CA GLN A 231 36.12 18.86 -17.79
C GLN A 231 34.59 18.83 -17.89
N GLY A 232 33.90 18.41 -16.83
CA GLY A 232 32.44 18.43 -16.74
C GLY A 232 31.73 17.26 -17.43
N GLU A 233 32.46 16.34 -18.05
CA GLU A 233 31.88 15.12 -18.62
C GLU A 233 31.27 14.27 -17.50
N ASN A 234 30.05 13.76 -17.74
CA ASN A 234 29.23 13.06 -16.74
C ASN A 234 29.01 13.85 -15.44
N ASN A 235 29.04 15.20 -15.52
CA ASN A 235 28.95 16.13 -14.40
C ASN A 235 30.14 16.09 -13.42
N TRP A 236 31.23 15.42 -13.76
CA TRP A 236 32.44 15.38 -12.94
C TRP A 236 33.43 16.46 -13.34
N TYR A 237 33.97 17.15 -12.34
CA TYR A 237 34.97 18.20 -12.49
C TYR A 237 36.18 17.91 -11.61
N TYR A 238 37.33 18.37 -12.05
CA TYR A 238 38.62 18.10 -11.44
C TYR A 238 39.29 19.42 -11.11
N TYR A 239 39.43 19.70 -9.82
CA TYR A 239 39.96 20.96 -9.32
C TYR A 239 41.19 20.72 -8.45
N ARG A 240 42.02 21.76 -8.38
CA ARG A 240 42.88 22.01 -7.24
C ARG A 240 42.25 23.09 -6.36
N ARG A 241 42.37 22.97 -5.04
CA ARG A 241 41.96 24.02 -4.11
C ARG A 241 43.18 24.54 -3.37
N SER A 242 43.42 25.85 -3.44
CA SER A 242 44.56 26.48 -2.78
C SER A 242 44.42 26.43 -1.25
N LEU A 243 45.44 25.91 -0.56
CA LEU A 243 45.46 25.85 0.90
C LEU A 243 45.53 27.25 1.55
N SER A 244 46.14 28.22 0.87
CA SER A 244 46.31 29.58 1.39
C SER A 244 45.11 30.49 1.14
N THR A 245 44.38 30.29 0.03
CA THR A 245 43.29 31.19 -0.39
C THR A 245 41.91 30.52 -0.40
N GLY A 246 41.84 29.18 -0.35
CA GLY A 246 40.61 28.41 -0.52
C GLY A 246 40.04 28.44 -1.94
N VAL A 247 40.73 29.07 -2.91
CA VAL A 247 40.25 29.23 -4.29
C VAL A 247 40.39 27.92 -5.07
N TYR A 248 39.35 27.57 -5.82
CA TYR A 248 39.35 26.46 -6.76
C TYR A 248 39.89 26.88 -8.12
N SER A 249 40.63 26.00 -8.79
CA SER A 249 41.04 26.15 -10.18
C SER A 249 40.96 24.80 -10.89
N LEU A 250 40.46 24.79 -12.12
CA LEU A 250 40.37 23.57 -12.93
C LEU A 250 41.77 23.01 -13.20
N LEU A 251 41.94 21.73 -12.91
CA LEU A 251 43.13 20.98 -13.29
C LEU A 251 43.16 20.79 -14.80
N GLN A 252 44.37 20.74 -15.36
CA GLN A 252 44.58 20.43 -16.76
C GLN A 252 44.81 18.93 -16.93
N TRP A 253 44.31 18.39 -18.04
CA TRP A 253 44.57 17.00 -18.40
C TRP A 253 46.02 16.82 -18.82
N THR A 254 46.72 15.85 -18.23
CA THR A 254 48.12 15.58 -18.54
C THR A 254 48.32 14.36 -19.45
N GLY A 255 47.26 13.59 -19.71
CA GLY A 255 47.31 12.31 -20.42
C GLY A 255 47.02 11.10 -19.52
N PRO A 256 47.72 10.92 -18.39
CA PRO A 256 47.39 9.85 -17.44
C PRO A 256 46.41 10.29 -16.34
N ALA A 257 46.33 11.58 -16.03
CA ALA A 257 45.52 12.10 -14.92
C ALA A 257 45.15 13.58 -15.12
N TRP A 258 44.24 14.08 -14.28
CA TRP A 258 44.03 15.51 -14.10
C TRP A 258 45.04 16.05 -13.09
N GLY A 259 45.78 17.10 -13.49
CA GLY A 259 46.81 17.71 -12.66
C GLY A 259 48.12 16.94 -12.60
N GLY A 260 49.01 17.40 -11.73
CA GLY A 260 50.38 16.91 -11.56
C GLY A 260 50.87 17.16 -10.14
N SER A 261 52.09 16.74 -9.82
CA SER A 261 52.63 16.82 -8.45
C SER A 261 52.66 18.21 -7.83
N ALA A 262 52.69 19.28 -8.64
CA ALA A 262 52.63 20.66 -8.17
C ALA A 262 51.21 21.16 -7.86
N ASP A 263 50.18 20.48 -8.39
CA ASP A 263 48.79 20.95 -8.44
C ASP A 263 47.80 20.01 -7.73
N GLY A 264 48.22 18.79 -7.43
CA GLY A 264 47.37 17.68 -7.03
C GLY A 264 47.08 16.81 -8.25
N ILE A 265 46.91 15.50 -8.01
CA ILE A 265 46.69 14.50 -9.05
C ILE A 265 45.34 13.83 -8.81
N LEU A 266 44.51 13.76 -9.84
CA LEU A 266 43.26 13.00 -9.84
C LEU A 266 43.27 12.03 -11.02
N GLY A 267 43.51 10.76 -10.71
CA GLY A 267 43.41 9.65 -11.66
C GLY A 267 42.02 9.01 -11.62
N GLN A 268 41.81 7.99 -12.46
CA GLN A 268 40.53 7.28 -12.51
C GLN A 268 40.16 6.67 -11.15
N THR A 269 41.14 6.08 -10.47
CA THR A 269 40.93 5.28 -9.25
C THR A 269 41.62 5.87 -8.03
N TYR A 270 42.26 7.04 -8.15
CA TYR A 270 43.07 7.60 -7.09
C TYR A 270 43.13 9.13 -7.10
N SER A 271 43.51 9.69 -5.97
CA SER A 271 43.82 11.10 -5.76
C SER A 271 45.13 11.24 -5.00
N HIS A 272 45.86 12.32 -5.20
CA HIS A 272 47.06 12.64 -4.44
C HIS A 272 47.15 14.16 -4.24
N PRO A 273 47.28 14.67 -3.00
CA PRO A 273 47.38 16.11 -2.74
C PRO A 273 48.71 16.69 -3.25
N ALA A 274 48.84 18.02 -3.21
CA ALA A 274 50.11 18.70 -3.50
C ALA A 274 50.49 19.64 -2.36
N PRO A 275 51.75 20.10 -2.28
CA PRO A 275 52.23 20.85 -1.11
C PRO A 275 51.41 22.10 -0.76
N ASN A 276 50.78 22.73 -1.76
CA ASN A 276 49.99 23.95 -1.61
C ASN A 276 48.51 23.80 -2.03
N TYR A 277 48.09 22.59 -2.41
CA TYR A 277 46.77 22.37 -2.98
C TYR A 277 46.14 21.04 -2.57
N ASP A 278 44.83 21.09 -2.28
CA ASP A 278 44.00 19.89 -2.21
C ASP A 278 43.76 19.35 -3.62
N ALA A 279 43.78 18.03 -3.77
CA ALA A 279 43.23 17.37 -4.95
C ALA A 279 41.72 17.21 -4.77
N VAL A 280 40.93 17.83 -5.64
CA VAL A 280 39.47 17.91 -5.46
C VAL A 280 38.73 17.34 -6.65
N ARG A 281 38.04 16.23 -6.43
CA ARG A 281 37.00 15.77 -7.35
C ARG A 281 35.67 16.41 -6.98
N ALA A 282 34.93 16.89 -7.96
CA ALA A 282 33.64 17.54 -7.74
C ALA A 282 32.58 16.93 -8.66
N TRP A 283 31.37 16.77 -8.15
CA TRP A 283 30.22 16.33 -8.91
C TRP A 283 29.14 17.41 -8.89
N ASN A 284 28.74 17.87 -10.07
CA ASN A 284 27.72 18.90 -10.24
C ASN A 284 26.33 18.27 -10.32
N VAL A 285 25.41 18.71 -9.46
CA VAL A 285 24.08 18.14 -9.37
C VAL A 285 23.24 18.58 -10.57
N SER A 286 22.78 17.62 -11.36
CA SER A 286 21.92 17.84 -12.53
C SER A 286 20.44 17.51 -12.28
N ILE A 287 20.14 16.82 -11.18
CA ILE A 287 18.79 16.41 -10.78
C ILE A 287 18.61 16.80 -9.30
N PRO A 288 17.57 17.54 -8.89
CA PRO A 288 17.35 17.81 -7.48
C PRO A 288 16.88 16.54 -6.76
N GLY A 289 17.00 16.42 -5.44
CA GLY A 289 16.50 15.25 -4.71
C GLY A 289 17.33 14.89 -3.49
N ASN A 290 17.09 13.71 -2.92
CA ASN A 290 17.90 13.17 -1.82
C ASN A 290 18.91 12.17 -2.38
N ILE A 291 20.15 12.27 -1.91
CA ILE A 291 21.24 11.40 -2.34
C ILE A 291 21.90 10.70 -1.15
N VAL A 292 22.33 9.46 -1.38
CA VAL A 292 23.30 8.74 -0.56
C VAL A 292 24.65 8.82 -1.26
N ILE A 293 25.65 9.34 -0.55
CA ILE A 293 27.05 9.41 -0.98
C ILE A 293 27.79 8.28 -0.27
N ASN A 294 28.31 7.33 -1.05
CA ASN A 294 29.14 6.23 -0.57
C ASN A 294 30.55 6.39 -1.12
N VAL A 295 31.54 6.51 -0.24
CA VAL A 295 32.95 6.60 -0.63
C VAL A 295 33.73 5.45 -0.02
N SER A 296 34.50 4.75 -0.83
CA SER A 296 35.52 3.81 -0.38
C SER A 296 36.88 4.42 -0.62
N ILE A 297 37.67 4.60 0.44
CA ILE A 297 39.03 5.13 0.37
C ILE A 297 40.02 4.17 1.04
N ARG A 298 41.22 4.08 0.49
CA ARG A 298 42.36 3.44 1.17
C ARG A 298 43.67 4.05 0.71
N ASP A 299 44.67 3.91 1.55
CA ASP A 299 46.04 4.22 1.20
C ASP A 299 46.54 3.28 0.08
N GLY A 300 47.14 3.88 -0.95
CA GLY A 300 47.80 3.21 -2.06
C GLY A 300 49.28 2.93 -1.80
N ASP A 301 49.87 3.59 -0.80
CA ASP A 301 51.30 3.66 -0.52
C ASP A 301 51.60 3.23 0.94
N ASN A 302 51.27 1.99 1.28
CA ASN A 302 51.27 1.45 2.65
C ASN A 302 52.63 1.38 3.41
N GLY A 303 53.70 1.99 2.92
CA GLY A 303 55.06 1.84 3.46
C GLY A 303 55.47 2.86 4.52
N VAL A 304 55.28 4.14 4.22
CA VAL A 304 55.73 5.33 4.98
C VAL A 304 54.81 6.50 4.62
N GLY A 305 54.86 7.63 5.35
CA GLY A 305 54.00 8.79 5.15
C GLY A 305 53.26 9.18 6.44
N ASP A 306 52.65 10.36 6.47
CA ASP A 306 51.80 10.79 7.59
C ASP A 306 50.29 10.67 7.34
N GLY A 307 49.90 10.36 6.10
CA GLY A 307 48.54 10.11 5.65
C GLY A 307 47.78 11.40 5.30
N ILE A 308 46.48 11.26 5.03
CA ILE A 308 45.68 12.36 4.48
C ILE A 308 44.62 12.92 5.44
N ASN A 309 44.15 14.11 5.12
CA ASN A 309 42.85 14.62 5.55
C ASN A 309 41.84 14.43 4.42
N TYR A 310 40.69 13.83 4.71
CA TYR A 310 39.63 13.61 3.71
C TYR A 310 38.35 14.33 4.11
N SER A 311 37.75 15.07 3.17
CA SER A 311 36.52 15.81 3.42
C SER A 311 35.49 15.64 2.30
N ILE A 312 34.22 15.70 2.69
CA ILE A 312 33.10 15.81 1.75
C ILE A 312 32.36 17.10 2.06
N TYR A 313 32.15 17.93 1.04
CA TYR A 313 31.41 19.19 1.13
C TYR A 313 30.25 19.22 0.14
N LYS A 314 29.13 19.84 0.53
CA LYS A 314 28.10 20.32 -0.39
C LYS A 314 28.18 21.83 -0.44
N ASN A 315 28.59 22.39 -1.57
CA ASN A 315 28.91 23.81 -1.68
C ASN A 315 29.93 24.22 -0.60
N SER A 316 29.53 25.02 0.39
CA SER A 316 30.35 25.42 1.54
C SER A 316 30.07 24.63 2.82
N GLU A 317 29.07 23.75 2.83
CA GLU A 317 28.69 22.93 3.99
C GLU A 317 29.56 21.68 4.07
N GLN A 318 30.25 21.47 5.20
CA GLN A 318 31.01 20.25 5.43
C GLN A 318 30.07 19.12 5.85
N LEU A 319 29.95 18.10 5.01
CA LEU A 319 29.19 16.90 5.32
C LEU A 319 30.03 15.89 6.10
N TYR A 320 31.32 15.82 5.80
CA TYR A 320 32.23 14.87 6.41
C TYR A 320 33.65 15.42 6.52
N PHE A 321 34.34 15.00 7.57
CA PHE A 321 35.76 15.19 7.78
C PHE A 321 36.33 14.02 8.56
N ASN A 322 37.50 13.54 8.16
CA ASN A 322 38.35 12.75 9.04
C ASN A 322 39.82 12.90 8.66
N SER A 323 40.69 12.74 9.66
CA SER A 323 42.13 12.69 9.47
C SER A 323 42.58 11.23 9.59
N PHE A 324 43.22 10.72 8.55
CA PHE A 324 43.67 9.35 8.47
C PHE A 324 45.19 9.27 8.65
N SER A 325 45.65 8.19 9.29
CA SER A 325 47.07 7.84 9.33
C SER A 325 47.43 7.01 8.11
N ASN A 326 48.73 6.96 7.77
CA ASN A 326 49.24 6.05 6.76
C ASN A 326 48.75 4.59 6.95
N GLY A 327 48.49 3.89 5.86
CA GLY A 327 47.93 2.54 5.82
C GLY A 327 46.42 2.46 6.08
N PHE A 328 45.67 3.55 5.90
CA PHE A 328 44.23 3.58 6.18
C PHE A 328 43.40 2.80 5.15
N SER A 329 42.20 2.40 5.58
CA SER A 329 41.12 1.91 4.73
C SER A 329 39.80 2.24 5.41
N ALA A 330 38.87 2.85 4.67
CA ALA A 330 37.60 3.32 5.20
C ALA A 330 36.48 3.28 4.15
N ASN A 331 35.26 3.08 4.64
CA ASN A 331 34.04 3.32 3.87
C ASN A 331 33.23 4.41 4.58
N ILE A 332 32.77 5.39 3.82
CA ILE A 332 32.09 6.59 4.30
C ILE A 332 30.70 6.60 3.65
N THR A 333 29.65 6.77 4.45
CA THR A 333 28.28 6.94 3.95
C THR A 333 27.72 8.23 4.52
N ASN A 334 27.24 9.12 3.65
CA ASN A 334 26.53 10.34 4.01
C ASN A 334 25.24 10.45 3.23
N THR A 335 24.25 11.15 3.79
CA THR A 335 23.02 11.50 3.09
C THR A 335 22.79 13.00 3.12
N THR A 336 22.29 13.56 2.02
CA THR A 336 21.96 14.98 1.95
C THR A 336 20.92 15.24 0.87
N SER A 337 20.17 16.34 1.00
CA SER A 337 19.34 16.86 -0.08
C SER A 337 20.16 17.79 -0.98
N VAL A 338 19.89 17.74 -2.28
CA VAL A 338 20.57 18.52 -3.31
C VAL A 338 19.58 19.19 -4.25
N ASN A 339 19.96 20.35 -4.76
CA ASN A 339 19.28 21.07 -5.82
C ASN A 339 20.14 21.12 -7.08
N VAL A 340 19.52 21.36 -8.24
CA VAL A 340 20.27 21.60 -9.48
C VAL A 340 21.24 22.76 -9.29
N GLY A 341 22.51 22.54 -9.62
CA GLY A 341 23.59 23.51 -9.45
C GLY A 341 24.32 23.45 -8.11
N ASP A 342 23.86 22.62 -7.16
CA ASP A 342 24.70 22.25 -6.02
C ASP A 342 25.91 21.45 -6.51
N VAL A 343 27.04 21.58 -5.80
CA VAL A 343 28.25 20.82 -6.09
C VAL A 343 28.66 20.02 -4.86
N ILE A 344 28.86 18.72 -5.05
CA ILE A 344 29.46 17.85 -4.04
C ILE A 344 30.96 17.76 -4.31
N TYR A 345 31.77 18.18 -3.34
CA TYR A 345 33.22 18.14 -3.43
C TYR A 345 33.80 17.06 -2.52
N PHE A 346 34.79 16.35 -3.05
CA PHE A 346 35.58 15.33 -2.38
C PHE A 346 37.02 15.83 -2.34
N TRP A 347 37.50 16.19 -1.16
CA TRP A 347 38.83 16.79 -0.99
C TRP A 347 39.77 15.76 -0.39
N THR A 348 40.88 15.52 -1.08
CA THR A 348 42.05 14.86 -0.53
C THR A 348 43.08 15.95 -0.25
N ASP A 349 43.25 16.27 1.02
CA ASP A 349 44.23 17.22 1.54
C ASP A 349 45.36 16.45 2.21
N LYS A 350 46.54 17.04 2.15
CA LYS A 350 47.70 16.55 2.87
C LYS A 350 47.54 16.76 4.38
N LYS A 351 48.38 16.10 5.16
CA LYS A 351 48.63 16.50 6.54
C LYS A 351 49.85 17.42 6.59
N VAL A 352 50.98 16.95 7.10
CA VAL A 352 52.19 17.76 7.18
C VAL A 352 52.85 17.83 5.81
N GLU A 353 52.96 16.68 5.16
CA GLU A 353 53.72 16.44 3.94
C GLU A 353 52.85 15.70 2.91
N THR A 354 53.37 15.36 1.73
CA THR A 354 52.56 14.82 0.61
C THR A 354 53.11 13.50 0.07
N ASP A 355 54.22 13.04 0.59
CA ASP A 355 54.87 11.82 0.19
C ASP A 355 53.99 10.65 0.63
N TYR A 356 53.76 9.71 -0.30
CA TYR A 356 52.99 8.48 -0.03
C TYR A 356 51.52 8.73 0.35
N ASP A 357 50.93 9.83 -0.14
CA ASP A 357 49.53 10.17 0.08
C ASP A 357 48.60 9.70 -1.06
N THR A 358 49.04 8.74 -1.89
CA THR A 358 48.17 8.19 -2.94
C THR A 358 46.95 7.56 -2.28
N THR A 359 45.80 8.16 -2.49
CA THR A 359 44.53 7.68 -1.94
C THR A 359 43.74 7.03 -3.04
N LEU A 360 43.58 5.71 -2.95
CA LEU A 360 42.71 4.96 -3.85
C LEU A 360 41.26 5.22 -3.45
N GLU A 361 40.47 5.75 -4.37
CA GLU A 361 39.15 6.32 -4.09
C GLU A 361 38.11 5.78 -5.07
N ASN A 362 36.94 5.37 -4.54
CA ASN A 362 35.75 5.07 -5.32
C ASN A 362 34.53 5.79 -4.71
N ILE A 363 33.89 6.67 -5.46
CA ILE A 363 32.71 7.43 -5.01
C ILE A 363 31.50 6.94 -5.79
N GLY A 364 30.46 6.53 -5.07
CA GLY A 364 29.13 6.26 -5.58
C GLY A 364 28.11 7.26 -5.03
N ILE A 365 27.26 7.81 -5.90
CA ILE A 365 26.16 8.71 -5.52
C ILE A 365 24.87 8.08 -6.01
N ILE A 366 23.88 7.90 -5.13
CA ILE A 366 22.63 7.21 -5.44
C ILE A 366 21.45 8.08 -5.00
N TYR A 367 20.48 8.29 -5.89
CA TYR A 367 19.22 8.98 -5.56
C TYR A 367 18.19 8.04 -4.91
N PHE A 368 17.37 8.56 -4.00
CA PHE A 368 16.32 7.79 -3.32
C PHE A 368 15.05 8.59 -2.99
#